data_AF-A0A846XST1-F1
#
_entry.id   AF-A0A846XST1-F1
#
_cell.length_a   1.000
_cell.length_b   1.000
_cell.length_c   1.000
_cell.angle_alpha   90.00
_cell.angle_beta   90.00
_cell.angle_gamma   90.00
#
_symmetry.space_group_name_H-M   'P 1'
#
loop_
_entity.id
_entity.type
_entity.pdbx_description
1 polymer ?
#
loop_
_entity_poly.entity_id
_entity_poly.type
_entity_poly.pdbx_seq_one_letter_code
_entity_poly.pdbx_strand_id
1 'polypeptide(L)'
;MSTPSTATKQGPLAGIRVIELAGIGPGPHAALLLADLGADVVRIQRAGQLPGGADRPTLRGRTVVEADLKDPADIEKVLGLVEKADVLLEGFRPGVTERMGLGPDTALERNPRLVYGRMTGWGQFGPLADRAGHDINYISLTGVLHAIGRKGERPVPPLNMVGDFGGGSMFLVFGVLAALVERQNSGKGQVIDAAMIDGTLALSQMIWAFRGMGAWSSERGTNLLDTGMSFYDTYETSDGKYMAVGAIEPQFYAQLLTGLDIDPEGLPFQMDPAGQDELKKLFTDKFRSKTRDEWSEIFAGTDSCVTPVLTFEEATENEHIAARGSLLELENVTQHAPAPRFSRTPSAVPTPPPTESTPIDSVWAD
;
A
#
# COMPACT_ATOMS: atom_id res chain seq x y z
N MET A 1 -42.27 7.82 0.71
CA MET A 1 -41.11 7.01 1.11
C MET A 1 -40.31 6.80 -0.16
N SER A 2 -39.29 7.63 -0.37
CA SER A 2 -38.43 7.50 -1.54
C SER A 2 -37.44 6.39 -1.24
N THR A 3 -37.47 5.32 -2.04
CA THR A 3 -36.40 4.33 -2.09
C THR A 3 -35.07 5.08 -2.27
N PRO A 4 -34.03 4.79 -1.47
CA PRO A 4 -32.71 5.31 -1.77
C PRO A 4 -32.32 4.71 -3.11
N SER A 5 -32.13 5.58 -4.11
CA SER A 5 -31.49 5.21 -5.36
C SER A 5 -30.16 4.55 -5.00
N THR A 6 -30.02 3.25 -5.26
CA THR A 6 -28.72 2.58 -5.23
C THR A 6 -27.85 3.35 -6.21
N ALA A 7 -26.92 4.16 -5.69
CA ALA A 7 -25.95 4.81 -6.53
C ALA A 7 -25.24 3.70 -7.32
N THR A 8 -25.48 3.62 -8.62
CA THR A 8 -24.82 2.65 -9.49
C THR A 8 -23.32 2.81 -9.28
N LYS A 9 -22.68 1.80 -8.67
CA LYS A 9 -21.24 1.83 -8.42
C LYS A 9 -20.52 2.03 -9.74
N GLN A 10 -19.54 2.92 -9.75
CA GLN A 10 -18.79 3.32 -10.93
C GLN A 10 -17.31 2.96 -10.75
N GLY A 11 -16.68 2.50 -11.82
CA GLY A 11 -15.27 2.12 -11.86
C GLY A 11 -15.09 0.80 -12.61
N PRO A 12 -13.84 0.34 -12.78
CA PRO A 12 -13.55 -0.90 -13.50
C PRO A 12 -14.04 -2.17 -12.77
N LEU A 13 -14.31 -2.10 -11.46
CA LEU A 13 -14.83 -3.23 -10.66
C LEU A 13 -16.32 -3.09 -10.34
N ALA A 14 -17.03 -2.18 -11.02
CA ALA A 14 -18.48 -2.07 -10.90
C ALA A 14 -19.14 -3.43 -11.18
N GLY A 15 -19.95 -3.90 -10.24
CA GLY A 15 -20.64 -5.19 -10.30
C GLY A 15 -19.93 -6.35 -9.59
N ILE A 16 -18.68 -6.19 -9.14
CA ILE A 16 -17.98 -7.20 -8.35
C ILE A 16 -18.43 -7.11 -6.88
N ARG A 17 -18.96 -8.21 -6.32
CA ARG A 17 -19.42 -8.29 -4.92
C ARG A 17 -18.32 -8.84 -4.01
N VAL A 18 -17.96 -8.10 -2.97
CA VAL A 18 -16.86 -8.45 -2.06
C VAL A 18 -17.38 -8.50 -0.63
N ILE A 19 -17.10 -9.60 0.07
CA ILE A 19 -17.26 -9.71 1.51
C ILE A 19 -15.91 -9.45 2.16
N GLU A 20 -15.87 -8.54 3.14
CA GLU A 20 -14.73 -8.30 4.00
C GLU A 20 -15.05 -8.77 5.42
N LEU A 21 -14.37 -9.80 5.92
CA LEU A 21 -14.43 -10.12 7.35
C LEU A 21 -13.54 -9.15 8.11
N ALA A 22 -14.13 -8.47 9.09
CA ALA A 22 -13.48 -7.38 9.81
C ALA A 22 -12.11 -7.76 10.40
N GLY A 23 -11.06 -7.12 9.88
CA GLY A 23 -9.69 -7.21 10.36
C GLY A 23 -9.03 -5.83 10.52
N ILE A 24 -7.69 -5.83 10.57
CA ILE A 24 -6.84 -4.63 10.66
C ILE A 24 -5.76 -4.66 9.57
N GLY A 25 -5.16 -3.51 9.28
CA GLY A 25 -4.00 -3.38 8.40
C GLY A 25 -4.27 -3.80 6.94
N PRO A 26 -3.64 -4.87 6.42
CA PRO A 26 -3.66 -5.19 5.00
C PRO A 26 -5.03 -5.61 4.45
N GLY A 27 -5.86 -6.29 5.25
CA GLY A 27 -7.20 -6.74 4.82
C GLY A 27 -8.14 -5.56 4.49
N PRO A 28 -8.39 -4.65 5.45
CA PRO A 28 -9.17 -3.44 5.21
C PRO A 28 -8.59 -2.54 4.11
N HIS A 29 -7.26 -2.46 3.98
CA HIS A 29 -6.63 -1.71 2.89
C HIS A 29 -6.90 -2.34 1.51
N ALA A 30 -6.85 -3.67 1.37
CA ALA A 30 -7.23 -4.34 0.13
C ALA A 30 -8.71 -4.10 -0.22
N ALA A 31 -9.60 -4.21 0.77
CA ALA A 31 -11.02 -3.92 0.60
C ALA A 31 -11.28 -2.46 0.20
N LEU A 32 -10.49 -1.51 0.73
CA LEU A 32 -10.54 -0.08 0.38
C LEU A 32 -10.23 0.14 -1.10
N LEU A 33 -9.13 -0.44 -1.58
CA LEU A 33 -8.74 -0.32 -2.97
C LEU A 33 -9.77 -0.93 -3.92
N LEU A 34 -10.37 -2.08 -3.56
CA LEU A 34 -11.44 -2.68 -4.35
C LEU A 34 -12.70 -1.79 -4.38
N ALA A 35 -13.10 -1.22 -3.24
CA ALA A 35 -14.22 -0.28 -3.14
C ALA A 35 -13.98 0.99 -3.98
N ASP A 36 -12.78 1.56 -3.89
CA ASP A 36 -12.35 2.74 -4.64
C ASP A 36 -12.37 2.50 -6.17
N LEU A 37 -12.22 1.26 -6.61
CA LEU A 37 -12.35 0.86 -8.02
C LEU A 37 -13.78 0.44 -8.41
N GLY A 38 -14.75 0.62 -7.52
CA GLY A 38 -16.19 0.44 -7.79
C GLY A 38 -16.78 -0.89 -7.34
N ALA A 39 -16.03 -1.75 -6.64
CA ALA A 39 -16.57 -2.99 -6.12
C ALA A 39 -17.66 -2.76 -5.05
N ASP A 40 -18.61 -3.69 -4.97
CA ASP A 40 -19.61 -3.71 -3.91
C ASP A 40 -19.10 -4.41 -2.66
N VAL A 41 -18.47 -3.64 -1.77
CA VAL A 41 -17.84 -4.17 -0.56
C VAL A 41 -18.79 -4.13 0.64
N VAL A 42 -19.07 -5.31 1.19
CA VAL A 42 -19.83 -5.55 2.41
C VAL A 42 -18.86 -6.01 3.51
N ARG A 43 -18.68 -5.19 4.54
CA ARG A 43 -17.88 -5.51 5.70
C ARG A 43 -18.75 -6.16 6.78
N ILE A 44 -18.37 -7.38 7.18
CA ILE A 44 -19.00 -8.11 8.28
C ILE A 44 -18.17 -7.91 9.53
N GLN A 45 -18.80 -7.37 10.58
CA GLN A 45 -18.15 -7.08 11.86
C GLN A 45 -18.99 -7.55 13.05
N ARG A 46 -18.42 -7.50 14.24
CA ARG A 46 -19.14 -7.83 15.47
C ARG A 46 -20.20 -6.77 15.78
N ALA A 47 -21.31 -7.21 16.35
CA ALA A 47 -22.40 -6.32 16.78
C ALA A 47 -21.94 -5.23 17.76
N GLY A 48 -22.48 -4.03 17.60
CA GLY A 48 -22.18 -2.87 18.44
C GLY A 48 -20.79 -2.28 18.22
N GLN A 49 -20.09 -2.65 17.13
CA GLN A 49 -18.77 -2.12 16.78
C GLN A 49 -18.82 -1.18 15.57
N LEU A 50 -19.93 -0.45 15.39
CA LEU A 50 -20.03 0.55 14.32
C LEU A 50 -18.78 1.41 14.25
N PRO A 51 -18.22 1.67 13.05
CA PRO A 51 -16.89 2.25 12.98
C PRO A 51 -16.81 3.64 13.59
N GLY A 52 -16.11 3.71 14.72
CA GLY A 52 -15.67 4.94 15.37
C GLY A 52 -14.15 4.92 15.56
N GLY A 53 -13.54 6.10 15.66
CA GLY A 53 -12.10 6.22 15.93
C GLY A 53 -11.22 6.31 14.68
N ALA A 54 -9.91 6.07 14.88
CA ALA A 54 -8.86 6.37 13.90
C ALA A 54 -8.95 5.61 12.57
N ASP A 55 -9.56 4.42 12.57
CA ASP A 55 -9.65 3.58 11.36
C ASP A 55 -10.82 3.97 10.45
N ARG A 56 -11.73 4.86 10.89
CA ARG A 56 -12.94 5.23 10.16
C ARG A 56 -12.67 5.63 8.70
N PRO A 57 -11.70 6.51 8.37
CA PRO A 57 -11.40 6.87 6.97
C PRO A 57 -11.08 5.68 6.07
N THR A 58 -10.46 4.63 6.62
CA THR A 58 -10.09 3.42 5.85
C THR A 58 -11.29 2.58 5.44
N LEU A 59 -12.49 2.87 5.95
CA LEU A 59 -13.74 2.12 5.74
C LEU A 59 -14.72 2.81 4.77
N ARG A 60 -14.28 3.85 4.04
CA ARG A 60 -15.08 4.55 3.02
C ARG A 60 -15.58 3.61 1.90
N GLY A 61 -16.76 3.82 1.34
CA GLY A 61 -17.28 3.00 0.23
C GLY A 61 -17.81 1.61 0.62
N ARG A 62 -17.98 1.33 1.92
CA ARG A 62 -18.47 0.04 2.44
C ARG A 62 -19.93 0.10 2.85
N THR A 63 -20.60 -1.02 2.70
CA THR A 63 -21.79 -1.37 3.49
C THR A 63 -21.32 -2.15 4.72
N VAL A 64 -21.77 -1.80 5.92
CA VAL A 64 -21.42 -2.53 7.15
C VAL A 64 -22.58 -3.39 7.59
N VAL A 65 -22.31 -4.66 7.88
CA VAL A 65 -23.24 -5.64 8.43
C VAL A 65 -22.68 -6.14 9.75
N GLU A 66 -23.54 -6.31 10.74
CA GLU A 66 -23.18 -6.88 12.03
C GLU A 66 -23.64 -8.33 12.13
N ALA A 67 -22.76 -9.20 12.64
CA ALA A 67 -23.03 -10.61 12.88
C ALA A 67 -22.22 -11.12 14.08
N ASP A 68 -22.81 -11.97 14.91
CA ASP A 68 -22.06 -12.75 15.90
C ASP A 68 -21.52 -14.04 15.23
N LEU A 69 -20.24 -14.03 14.85
CA LEU A 69 -19.58 -15.18 14.23
C LEU A 69 -19.31 -16.36 15.19
N LYS A 70 -19.95 -16.35 16.37
CA LYS A 70 -20.07 -17.49 17.29
C LYS A 70 -21.47 -18.12 17.27
N ASP A 71 -22.47 -17.41 16.77
CA ASP A 71 -23.84 -17.91 16.64
C ASP A 71 -23.98 -18.64 15.29
N PRO A 72 -24.28 -19.95 15.28
CA PRO A 72 -24.52 -20.70 14.05
C PRO A 72 -25.59 -20.09 13.14
N ALA A 73 -26.60 -19.42 13.70
CA ALA A 73 -27.65 -18.77 12.91
C ALA A 73 -27.11 -17.57 12.13
N ASP A 74 -26.21 -16.79 12.72
CA ASP A 74 -25.55 -15.67 12.04
C ASP A 74 -24.50 -16.16 11.04
N ILE A 75 -23.77 -17.23 11.35
CA ILE A 75 -22.85 -17.87 10.39
C ILE A 75 -23.60 -18.31 9.12
N GLU A 76 -24.79 -18.91 9.26
CA GLU A 76 -25.59 -19.32 8.10
C GLU A 76 -26.06 -18.11 7.26
N LYS A 77 -26.42 -16.99 7.88
CA LYS A 77 -26.74 -15.75 7.13
C LYS A 77 -25.53 -15.22 6.37
N VAL A 78 -24.33 -15.29 6.97
CA VAL A 78 -23.07 -14.92 6.31
C VAL A 78 -22.79 -15.86 5.12
N LEU A 79 -23.01 -17.17 5.27
CA LEU A 79 -22.90 -18.12 4.17
C LEU A 79 -23.92 -17.82 3.05
N GLY A 80 -25.12 -17.35 3.38
CA GLY A 80 -26.09 -16.86 2.40
C GLY A 80 -25.61 -15.63 1.61
N LEU A 81 -24.80 -14.75 2.21
CA LEU A 81 -24.10 -13.71 1.44
C LEU A 81 -22.97 -14.28 0.58
N VAL A 82 -22.22 -15.27 1.09
CA VAL A 82 -21.14 -15.93 0.35
C VAL A 82 -21.62 -16.54 -0.95
N GLU A 83 -22.83 -17.12 -0.98
CA GLU A 83 -23.46 -17.64 -2.20
C GLU A 83 -23.60 -16.61 -3.33
N LYS A 84 -23.70 -15.33 -2.98
CA LYS A 84 -23.90 -14.21 -3.92
C LYS A 84 -22.62 -13.42 -4.21
N ALA A 85 -21.56 -13.67 -3.47
CA ALA A 85 -20.31 -12.91 -3.55
C ALA A 85 -19.40 -13.41 -4.67
N ASP A 86 -18.53 -12.52 -5.16
CA ASP A 86 -17.43 -12.87 -6.04
C ASP A 86 -16.14 -13.12 -5.26
N VAL A 87 -15.95 -12.38 -4.18
CA VAL A 87 -14.73 -12.38 -3.37
C VAL A 87 -15.08 -12.40 -1.89
N LEU A 88 -14.34 -13.16 -1.10
CA LEU A 88 -14.31 -13.04 0.36
C LEU A 88 -12.88 -12.75 0.80
N LEU A 89 -12.68 -11.75 1.66
CA LEU A 89 -11.40 -11.38 2.23
C LEU A 89 -11.40 -11.62 3.74
N GLU A 90 -10.35 -12.27 4.24
CA GLU A 90 -10.14 -12.48 5.68
C GLU A 90 -8.66 -12.36 6.03
N GLY A 91 -8.38 -11.83 7.23
CA GLY A 91 -7.01 -11.62 7.73
C GLY A 91 -6.77 -12.23 9.11
N PHE A 92 -7.46 -13.31 9.44
CA PHE A 92 -7.29 -13.99 10.71
C PHE A 92 -6.09 -14.94 10.67
N ARG A 93 -5.71 -15.46 11.84
CA ARG A 93 -4.70 -16.54 11.89
C ARG A 93 -5.23 -17.78 11.15
N PRO A 94 -4.32 -18.59 10.57
CA PRO A 94 -4.69 -19.87 9.97
C PRO A 94 -5.61 -20.71 10.88
N GLY A 95 -6.62 -21.33 10.30
CA GLY A 95 -7.61 -22.15 11.00
C GLY A 95 -8.70 -21.39 11.76
N VAL A 96 -8.68 -20.06 11.85
CA VAL A 96 -9.73 -19.30 12.56
C VAL A 96 -11.07 -19.40 11.83
N THR A 97 -11.09 -19.12 10.53
CA THR A 97 -12.31 -19.17 9.71
C THR A 97 -12.88 -20.59 9.62
N GLU A 98 -12.02 -21.58 9.59
CA GLU A 98 -12.37 -23.00 9.62
C GLU A 98 -13.11 -23.34 10.92
N ARG A 99 -12.60 -22.89 12.08
CA ARG A 99 -13.30 -23.06 13.37
C ARG A 99 -14.62 -22.29 13.47
N MET A 100 -14.77 -21.21 12.72
CA MET A 100 -16.01 -20.44 12.63
C MET A 100 -17.04 -21.07 11.68
N GLY A 101 -16.68 -22.09 10.90
CA GLY A 101 -17.54 -22.62 9.83
C GLY A 101 -17.61 -21.73 8.58
N LEU A 102 -16.65 -20.81 8.43
CA LEU A 102 -16.51 -19.90 7.29
C LEU A 102 -15.22 -20.17 6.49
N GLY A 103 -14.57 -21.32 6.72
CA GLY A 103 -13.33 -21.67 6.04
C GLY A 103 -13.51 -21.89 4.53
N PRO A 104 -12.40 -21.95 3.77
CA PRO A 104 -12.44 -22.06 2.31
C PRO A 104 -13.28 -23.23 1.80
N ASP A 105 -13.14 -24.42 2.41
CA ASP A 105 -13.89 -25.61 1.97
C ASP A 105 -15.41 -25.41 2.07
N THR A 106 -15.88 -24.92 3.22
CA THR A 106 -17.31 -24.62 3.44
C THR A 106 -17.80 -23.52 2.50
N ALA A 107 -17.02 -22.45 2.34
CA ALA A 107 -17.40 -21.33 1.48
C ALA A 107 -17.44 -21.72 -0.01
N LEU A 108 -16.48 -22.52 -0.49
CA LEU A 108 -16.41 -22.99 -1.87
C LEU A 108 -17.43 -24.09 -2.19
N GLU A 109 -17.85 -24.88 -1.19
CA GLU A 109 -18.98 -25.81 -1.35
C GLU A 109 -20.28 -25.04 -1.63
N ARG A 110 -20.51 -23.93 -0.93
CA ARG A 110 -21.68 -23.05 -1.14
C ARG A 110 -21.57 -22.24 -2.43
N ASN A 111 -20.35 -21.76 -2.74
CA ASN A 111 -20.08 -20.97 -3.94
C ASN A 111 -18.77 -21.42 -4.62
N PRO A 112 -18.84 -22.35 -5.58
CA PRO A 112 -17.68 -22.81 -6.34
C PRO A 112 -17.00 -21.73 -7.20
N ARG A 113 -17.61 -20.55 -7.34
CA ARG A 113 -17.11 -19.38 -8.09
C ARG A 113 -16.41 -18.36 -7.19
N LEU A 114 -16.37 -18.57 -5.87
CA LEU A 114 -15.83 -17.63 -4.91
C LEU A 114 -14.30 -17.54 -5.00
N VAL A 115 -13.77 -16.33 -5.10
CA VAL A 115 -12.35 -16.05 -4.86
C VAL A 115 -12.17 -15.82 -3.36
N TYR A 116 -11.50 -16.75 -2.67
CA TYR A 116 -11.29 -16.69 -1.22
C TYR A 116 -9.89 -16.16 -0.90
N GLY A 117 -9.79 -14.89 -0.52
CA GLY A 117 -8.54 -14.21 -0.19
C GLY A 117 -8.18 -14.28 1.29
N ARG A 118 -7.03 -14.90 1.59
CA ARG A 118 -6.44 -15.00 2.94
C ARG A 118 -5.25 -14.08 3.06
N MET A 119 -5.29 -13.14 3.99
CA MET A 119 -4.25 -12.13 4.20
C MET A 119 -3.54 -12.34 5.52
N THR A 120 -2.33 -12.90 5.48
CA THR A 120 -1.55 -13.17 6.70
C THR A 120 -0.13 -12.64 6.59
N GLY A 121 0.57 -12.58 7.72
CA GLY A 121 1.99 -12.23 7.72
C GLY A 121 2.90 -13.36 7.24
N TRP A 122 2.65 -14.57 7.72
CA TRP A 122 3.54 -15.73 7.55
C TRP A 122 3.06 -16.77 6.52
N GLY A 123 1.84 -16.62 5.98
CA GLY A 123 1.20 -17.63 5.12
C GLY A 123 0.38 -18.66 5.91
N GLN A 124 -0.34 -19.51 5.17
CA GLN A 124 -1.19 -20.55 5.78
C GLN A 124 -0.41 -21.77 6.30
N PHE A 125 0.86 -21.93 5.90
CA PHE A 125 1.69 -23.06 6.27
C PHE A 125 3.12 -22.65 6.58
N GLY A 126 3.89 -23.58 7.16
CA GLY A 126 5.27 -23.35 7.59
C GLY A 126 5.41 -23.12 9.10
N PRO A 127 6.65 -23.10 9.61
CA PRO A 127 6.92 -23.14 11.06
C PRO A 127 6.47 -21.89 11.82
N LEU A 128 6.14 -20.81 11.12
CA LEU A 128 5.71 -19.54 11.71
C LEU A 128 4.22 -19.25 11.49
N ALA A 129 3.48 -20.07 10.74
CA ALA A 129 2.09 -19.80 10.32
C ALA A 129 1.17 -19.41 11.49
N ASP A 130 1.28 -20.10 12.63
CA ASP A 130 0.45 -19.85 13.81
C ASP A 130 0.96 -18.72 14.73
N ARG A 131 2.12 -18.14 14.43
CA ARG A 131 2.76 -17.12 15.28
C ARG A 131 2.18 -15.73 15.04
N ALA A 132 2.11 -14.97 16.13
CA ALA A 132 1.81 -13.55 16.05
C ALA A 132 2.95 -12.78 15.36
N GLY A 133 2.63 -11.63 14.80
CA GLY A 133 3.58 -10.67 14.25
C GLY A 133 2.87 -9.41 13.81
N HIS A 134 3.66 -8.40 13.47
CA HIS A 134 3.27 -7.21 12.74
C HIS A 134 4.26 -6.97 11.59
N ASP A 135 4.00 -5.98 10.75
CA ASP A 135 4.84 -5.58 9.60
C ASP A 135 6.34 -5.79 9.85
N ILE A 136 6.88 -5.15 10.89
CA ILE A 136 8.31 -5.17 11.23
C ILE A 136 8.86 -6.60 11.41
N ASN A 137 8.06 -7.53 11.96
CA ASN A 137 8.46 -8.91 12.13
C ASN A 137 8.55 -9.62 10.78
N TYR A 138 7.55 -9.44 9.91
CA TYR A 138 7.53 -10.10 8.60
C TYR A 138 8.71 -9.64 7.75
N ILE A 139 8.94 -8.33 7.64
CA ILE A 139 10.03 -7.78 6.84
C ILE A 139 11.41 -8.05 7.46
N SER A 140 11.51 -8.26 8.78
CA SER A 140 12.79 -8.59 9.44
C SER A 140 13.38 -9.94 9.02
N LEU A 141 12.54 -10.89 8.61
CA LEU A 141 12.99 -12.22 8.19
C LEU A 141 13.33 -12.30 6.69
N THR A 142 13.11 -11.23 5.93
CA THR A 142 13.35 -11.18 4.47
C THR A 142 14.70 -10.59 4.10
N GLY A 143 15.42 -10.00 5.08
CA GLY A 143 16.59 -9.16 4.83
C GLY A 143 16.25 -7.71 4.43
N VAL A 144 14.99 -7.41 4.07
CA VAL A 144 14.57 -6.06 3.66
C VAL A 144 14.71 -5.06 4.79
N LEU A 145 14.26 -5.37 6.02
CA LEU A 145 14.45 -4.44 7.14
C LEU A 145 15.93 -4.13 7.38
N HIS A 146 16.80 -5.15 7.30
CA HIS A 146 18.24 -4.96 7.49
C HIS A 146 18.84 -3.98 6.46
N ALA A 147 18.29 -3.92 5.25
CA ALA A 147 18.77 -3.02 4.19
C ALA A 147 18.32 -1.55 4.37
N ILE A 148 17.40 -1.25 5.30
CA ILE A 148 16.78 0.08 5.43
C ILE A 148 17.38 0.85 6.61
N GLY A 149 17.94 2.03 6.33
CA GLY A 149 18.50 2.96 7.32
C GLY A 149 19.91 3.42 6.98
N ARG A 150 20.51 4.22 7.87
CA ARG A 150 21.86 4.78 7.67
C ARG A 150 22.96 3.77 7.96
N LYS A 151 24.11 3.97 7.30
CA LYS A 151 25.36 3.25 7.59
C LYS A 151 25.77 3.47 9.05
N GLY A 152 26.15 2.41 9.75
CA GLY A 152 26.62 2.48 11.14
C GLY A 152 25.52 2.64 12.21
N GLU A 153 24.27 2.84 11.81
CA GLU A 153 23.11 2.91 12.73
C GLU A 153 22.33 1.59 12.73
N ARG A 154 21.35 1.41 13.63
CA ARG A 154 20.45 0.25 13.59
C ARG A 154 19.46 0.36 12.41
N PRO A 155 18.90 -0.76 11.91
CA PRO A 155 17.77 -0.72 10.96
C PRO A 155 16.60 0.14 11.45
N VAL A 156 15.92 0.82 10.52
CA VAL A 156 14.73 1.64 10.80
C VAL A 156 13.50 1.07 10.05
N PRO A 157 12.36 0.87 10.73
CA PRO A 157 11.15 0.40 10.05
C PRO A 157 10.64 1.48 9.08
N PRO A 158 10.36 1.14 7.80
CA PRO A 158 9.79 2.05 6.82
C PRO A 158 8.27 2.22 7.03
N LEU A 159 7.89 2.67 8.22
CA LEU A 159 6.51 2.59 8.73
C LEU A 159 6.01 1.14 8.61
N ASN A 160 4.80 0.93 8.11
CA ASN A 160 4.26 -0.37 7.67
C ASN A 160 3.97 -0.39 6.16
N MET A 161 4.71 0.42 5.38
CA MET A 161 4.47 0.56 3.93
C MET A 161 4.93 -0.66 3.12
N VAL A 162 5.86 -1.45 3.66
CA VAL A 162 6.50 -2.55 2.93
C VAL A 162 5.79 -3.88 3.16
N GLY A 163 5.54 -4.28 4.41
CA GLY A 163 4.91 -5.56 4.73
C GLY A 163 3.39 -5.51 4.58
N ASP A 164 2.71 -4.68 5.38
CA ASP A 164 1.24 -4.59 5.36
C ASP A 164 0.74 -4.15 3.98
N PHE A 165 1.34 -3.11 3.39
CA PHE A 165 0.80 -2.51 2.17
C PHE A 165 1.41 -3.07 0.89
N GLY A 166 2.67 -2.71 0.59
CA GLY A 166 3.32 -3.08 -0.68
C GLY A 166 3.46 -4.59 -0.89
N GLY A 167 3.85 -5.34 0.14
CA GLY A 167 4.02 -6.78 0.13
C GLY A 167 2.80 -7.56 0.61
N GLY A 168 1.78 -6.90 1.16
CA GLY A 168 0.59 -7.53 1.72
C GLY A 168 -0.63 -7.26 0.87
N SER A 169 -1.38 -6.22 1.23
CA SER A 169 -2.64 -5.84 0.58
C SER A 169 -2.55 -5.70 -0.95
N MET A 170 -1.44 -5.17 -1.50
CA MET A 170 -1.27 -5.05 -2.95
C MET A 170 -1.14 -6.41 -3.63
N PHE A 171 -0.51 -7.39 -2.98
CA PHE A 171 -0.44 -8.77 -3.46
C PHE A 171 -1.77 -9.51 -3.29
N LEU A 172 -2.54 -9.22 -2.25
CA LEU A 172 -3.91 -9.72 -2.12
C LEU A 172 -4.80 -9.18 -3.25
N VAL A 173 -4.79 -7.87 -3.51
CA VAL A 173 -5.54 -7.26 -4.62
C VAL A 173 -5.09 -7.85 -5.95
N PHE A 174 -3.78 -7.96 -6.19
CA PHE A 174 -3.24 -8.60 -7.40
C PHE A 174 -3.75 -10.03 -7.56
N GLY A 175 -3.71 -10.85 -6.51
CA GLY A 175 -4.23 -12.21 -6.51
C GLY A 175 -5.73 -12.27 -6.79
N VAL A 176 -6.52 -11.39 -6.18
CA VAL A 176 -7.98 -11.31 -6.39
C VAL A 176 -8.29 -11.01 -7.85
N LEU A 177 -7.66 -9.98 -8.42
CA LEU A 177 -7.88 -9.60 -9.81
C LEU A 177 -7.45 -10.71 -10.78
N ALA A 178 -6.30 -11.37 -10.53
CA ALA A 178 -5.84 -12.50 -11.32
C ALA A 178 -6.82 -13.68 -11.26
N ALA A 179 -7.33 -14.02 -10.08
CA ALA A 179 -8.31 -15.09 -9.90
C ALA A 179 -9.66 -14.76 -10.56
N LEU A 180 -10.11 -13.50 -10.50
CA LEU A 180 -11.32 -13.06 -11.19
C LEU A 180 -11.19 -13.15 -12.73
N VAL A 181 -10.00 -12.88 -13.27
CA VAL A 181 -9.69 -13.07 -14.71
C VAL A 181 -9.66 -14.56 -15.07
N GLU A 182 -8.97 -15.39 -14.28
CA GLU A 182 -8.91 -16.84 -14.46
C GLU A 182 -10.32 -17.45 -14.51
N ARG A 183 -11.17 -17.03 -13.57
CA ARG A 183 -12.57 -17.47 -13.43
C ARG A 183 -13.43 -17.22 -14.66
N GLN A 184 -13.07 -16.27 -15.54
CA GLN A 184 -13.79 -16.06 -16.81
C GLN A 184 -13.65 -17.25 -17.75
N ASN A 185 -12.53 -17.98 -17.67
CA ASN A 185 -12.25 -19.15 -18.49
C ASN A 185 -12.69 -20.44 -17.79
N SER A 186 -12.30 -20.61 -16.53
CA SER A 186 -12.57 -21.85 -15.77
C SER A 186 -14.00 -21.94 -15.25
N GLY A 187 -14.64 -20.79 -15.06
CA GLY A 187 -15.90 -20.67 -14.35
C GLY A 187 -15.79 -20.94 -12.85
N LYS A 188 -14.59 -21.10 -12.28
CA LYS A 188 -14.35 -21.48 -10.88
C LYS A 188 -13.57 -20.43 -10.11
N GLY A 189 -13.82 -20.38 -8.81
CA GLY A 189 -13.02 -19.62 -7.86
C GLY A 189 -11.83 -20.43 -7.36
N GLN A 190 -11.07 -19.85 -6.45
CA GLN A 190 -9.91 -20.48 -5.81
C GLN A 190 -9.52 -19.74 -4.53
N VAL A 191 -8.63 -20.35 -3.74
CA VAL A 191 -8.05 -19.74 -2.55
C VAL A 191 -6.78 -18.98 -2.93
N ILE A 192 -6.64 -17.76 -2.43
CA ILE A 192 -5.41 -16.97 -2.51
C ILE A 192 -4.80 -16.94 -1.11
N ASP A 193 -3.59 -17.47 -0.97
CA ASP A 193 -2.75 -17.27 0.22
C ASP A 193 -1.80 -16.10 -0.03
N ALA A 194 -2.16 -14.92 0.48
CA ALA A 194 -1.33 -13.73 0.41
C ALA A 194 -0.57 -13.58 1.73
N ALA A 195 0.71 -13.96 1.72
CA ALA A 195 1.61 -13.80 2.85
C ALA A 195 2.47 -12.53 2.68
N MET A 196 2.50 -11.65 3.70
CA MET A 196 3.31 -10.43 3.66
C MET A 196 4.80 -10.71 3.49
N ILE A 197 5.30 -11.81 4.07
CA ILE A 197 6.68 -12.24 3.91
C ILE A 197 7.02 -12.54 2.43
N ASP A 198 6.13 -13.22 1.72
CA ASP A 198 6.35 -13.59 0.32
C ASP A 198 6.22 -12.39 -0.61
N GLY A 199 5.19 -11.56 -0.41
CA GLY A 199 5.04 -10.34 -1.20
C GLY A 199 6.15 -9.32 -0.94
N THR A 200 6.71 -9.26 0.28
CA THR A 200 7.90 -8.45 0.57
C THR A 200 9.12 -8.95 -0.21
N LEU A 201 9.32 -10.27 -0.30
CA LEU A 201 10.40 -10.86 -1.11
C LEU A 201 10.21 -10.56 -2.60
N ALA A 202 8.98 -10.69 -3.10
CA ALA A 202 8.65 -10.35 -4.48
C ALA A 202 8.87 -8.85 -4.77
N LEU A 203 8.47 -7.95 -3.86
CA LEU A 203 8.66 -6.51 -3.97
C LEU A 203 10.16 -6.12 -3.98
N SER A 204 11.01 -6.88 -3.28
CA SER A 204 12.45 -6.65 -3.20
C SER A 204 13.27 -7.39 -4.26
N GLN A 205 12.63 -7.93 -5.31
CA GLN A 205 13.31 -8.76 -6.30
C GLN A 205 14.47 -8.07 -7.03
N MET A 206 14.38 -6.75 -7.27
CA MET A 206 15.49 -6.00 -7.86
C MET A 206 16.76 -6.07 -7.00
N ILE A 207 16.61 -6.02 -5.67
CA ILE A 207 17.71 -6.10 -4.72
C ILE A 207 18.29 -7.51 -4.70
N TRP A 208 17.44 -8.54 -4.72
CA TRP A 208 17.89 -9.93 -4.86
C TRP A 208 18.68 -10.16 -6.15
N ALA A 209 18.24 -9.58 -7.27
CA ALA A 209 18.96 -9.64 -8.54
C ALA A 209 20.33 -8.95 -8.45
N PHE A 210 20.40 -7.73 -7.91
CA PHE A 210 21.68 -7.03 -7.74
C PHE A 210 22.63 -7.77 -6.80
N ARG A 211 22.14 -8.37 -5.71
CA ARG A 211 22.94 -9.23 -4.83
C ARG A 211 23.50 -10.43 -5.59
N GLY A 212 22.68 -11.10 -6.40
CA GLY A 212 23.10 -12.24 -7.23
C GLY A 212 24.17 -11.88 -8.27
N MET A 213 24.18 -10.63 -8.74
CA MET A 213 25.19 -10.11 -9.67
C MET A 213 26.41 -9.47 -8.97
N GLY A 214 26.45 -9.43 -7.64
CA GLY A 214 27.50 -8.75 -6.87
C GLY A 214 27.44 -7.22 -6.93
N ALA A 215 26.33 -6.64 -7.41
CA ALA A 215 26.07 -5.21 -7.53
C ALA A 215 25.38 -4.61 -6.28
N TRP A 216 25.20 -5.40 -5.21
CA TRP A 216 24.59 -4.95 -3.96
C TRP A 216 25.28 -5.60 -2.75
N SER A 217 25.79 -4.76 -1.86
CA SER A 217 26.44 -5.11 -0.60
C SER A 217 25.42 -5.52 0.47
N SER A 218 25.86 -6.34 1.43
CA SER A 218 25.05 -6.60 2.64
C SER A 218 25.23 -5.51 3.71
N GLU A 219 26.22 -4.63 3.55
CA GLU A 219 26.37 -3.45 4.38
C GLU A 219 25.29 -2.43 4.01
N ARG A 220 24.51 -1.99 4.99
CA ARG A 220 23.44 -1.00 4.83
C ARG A 220 24.02 0.39 4.64
N GLY A 221 23.42 1.19 3.77
CA GLY A 221 23.80 2.58 3.56
C GLY A 221 25.05 2.75 2.69
N THR A 222 25.38 1.76 1.87
CA THR A 222 26.57 1.76 0.99
C THR A 222 26.25 1.43 -0.48
N ASN A 223 24.97 1.27 -0.82
CA ASN A 223 24.49 0.87 -2.13
C ASN A 223 23.88 2.06 -2.89
N LEU A 224 23.58 1.82 -4.18
CA LEU A 224 23.04 2.83 -5.09
C LEU A 224 21.74 3.47 -4.59
N LEU A 225 20.85 2.69 -3.97
CA LEU A 225 19.47 3.10 -3.64
C LEU A 225 19.16 3.12 -2.14
N ASP A 226 20.19 3.05 -1.28
CA ASP A 226 20.01 2.97 0.18
C ASP A 226 20.78 4.06 0.95
N THR A 227 21.08 5.20 0.31
CA THR A 227 21.90 6.33 0.82
C THR A 227 23.42 6.17 0.68
N GLY A 228 23.89 5.14 -0.02
CA GLY A 228 25.32 4.97 -0.33
C GLY A 228 25.87 6.03 -1.28
N MET A 229 25.05 6.57 -2.19
CA MET A 229 25.47 7.49 -3.24
C MET A 229 25.03 8.94 -2.96
N SER A 230 25.94 9.89 -3.17
CA SER A 230 25.70 11.33 -2.98
C SER A 230 24.54 11.88 -3.83
N PHE A 231 24.28 11.29 -4.99
CA PHE A 231 23.23 11.68 -5.92
C PHE A 231 21.92 10.88 -5.74
N TYR A 232 21.81 10.06 -4.69
CA TYR A 232 20.58 9.37 -4.30
C TYR A 232 20.42 9.39 -2.76
N ASP A 233 20.12 10.57 -2.21
CA ASP A 233 20.00 10.81 -0.76
C ASP A 233 19.16 12.08 -0.47
N THR A 234 19.02 12.40 0.81
CA THR A 234 18.43 13.63 1.33
C THR A 234 19.49 14.53 1.94
N TYR A 235 19.34 15.84 1.77
CA TYR A 235 20.27 16.86 2.27
C TYR A 235 19.54 17.91 3.09
N GLU A 236 20.07 18.21 4.27
CA GLU A 236 19.57 19.27 5.14
C GLU A 236 19.93 20.66 4.56
N THR A 237 19.00 21.60 4.68
CA THR A 237 19.08 22.96 4.15
C THR A 237 19.23 23.99 5.28
N SER A 238 19.45 25.26 4.95
CA SER A 238 19.76 26.30 5.96
C SER A 238 18.65 26.52 7.01
N ASP A 239 17.40 26.18 6.69
CA ASP A 239 16.23 26.27 7.56
C ASP A 239 15.90 24.96 8.29
N GLY A 240 16.80 23.97 8.25
CA GLY A 240 16.63 22.66 8.93
C GLY A 240 15.62 21.73 8.25
N LYS A 241 15.12 22.10 7.05
CA LYS A 241 14.31 21.23 6.19
C LYS A 241 15.20 20.45 5.21
N TYR A 242 14.62 19.60 4.36
CA TYR A 242 15.38 18.70 3.49
C TYR A 242 15.00 18.80 2.01
N MET A 243 16.01 18.66 1.14
CA MET A 243 15.85 18.32 -0.29
C MET A 243 16.13 16.83 -0.49
N ALA A 244 15.41 16.19 -1.42
CA ALA A 244 15.73 14.86 -1.93
C ALA A 244 16.43 14.99 -3.28
N VAL A 245 17.48 14.20 -3.50
CA VAL A 245 18.24 14.12 -4.76
C VAL A 245 18.14 12.70 -5.29
N GLY A 246 17.78 12.56 -6.57
CA GLY A 246 17.70 11.27 -7.28
C GLY A 246 18.35 11.31 -8.67
N ALA A 247 19.46 12.03 -8.81
CA ALA A 247 20.13 12.33 -10.07
C ALA A 247 21.08 11.20 -10.52
N ILE A 248 20.53 10.02 -10.81
CA ILE A 248 21.32 8.81 -11.13
C ILE A 248 21.99 8.94 -12.50
N GLU A 249 21.24 9.34 -13.52
CA GLU A 249 21.74 9.43 -14.88
C GLU A 249 22.69 10.62 -15.05
N PRO A 250 23.81 10.47 -15.81
CA PRO A 250 24.85 11.50 -15.90
C PRO A 250 24.35 12.88 -16.34
N GLN A 251 23.36 12.94 -17.24
CA GLN A 251 22.79 14.21 -17.70
C GLN A 251 21.98 14.93 -16.60
N PHE A 252 21.32 14.19 -15.70
CA PHE A 252 20.59 14.76 -14.57
C PHE A 252 21.57 15.19 -13.47
N TYR A 253 22.63 14.40 -13.25
CA TYR A 253 23.73 14.78 -12.36
C TYR A 253 24.43 16.08 -12.82
N ALA A 254 24.63 16.27 -14.13
CA ALA A 254 25.17 17.53 -14.64
C ALA A 254 24.25 18.74 -14.37
N GLN A 255 22.92 18.55 -14.45
CA GLN A 255 21.94 19.58 -14.08
C GLN A 255 21.95 19.85 -12.57
N LEU A 256 22.12 18.83 -11.74
CA LEU A 256 22.34 18.97 -10.29
C LEU A 256 23.57 19.84 -10.01
N LEU A 257 24.72 19.54 -10.59
CA LEU A 257 25.95 20.34 -10.40
C LEU A 257 25.76 21.78 -10.85
N THR A 258 25.11 21.99 -12.00
CA THR A 258 24.79 23.34 -12.52
C THR A 258 23.92 24.11 -11.53
N GLY A 259 22.84 23.51 -11.02
CA GLY A 259 21.95 24.17 -10.05
C GLY A 259 22.59 24.41 -8.68
N LEU A 260 23.54 23.56 -8.26
CA LEU A 260 24.35 23.77 -7.06
C LEU A 260 25.52 24.76 -7.25
N ASP A 261 25.71 25.26 -8.48
CA ASP A 261 26.84 26.10 -8.86
C ASP A 261 28.18 25.44 -8.46
N ILE A 262 28.35 24.18 -8.88
CA ILE A 262 29.55 23.38 -8.68
C ILE A 262 30.22 23.14 -10.04
N ASP A 263 31.50 23.48 -10.12
CA ASP A 263 32.33 23.11 -11.26
C ASP A 263 32.62 21.60 -11.23
N PRO A 264 32.29 20.84 -12.30
CA PRO A 264 32.64 19.43 -12.38
C PRO A 264 34.14 19.16 -12.46
N GLU A 265 34.97 20.15 -12.81
CA GLU A 265 36.41 19.96 -12.94
C GLU A 265 37.05 19.56 -11.60
N GLY A 266 37.74 18.41 -11.61
CA GLY A 266 38.44 17.89 -10.43
C GLY A 266 37.58 17.10 -9.45
N LEU A 267 36.27 16.96 -9.67
CA LEU A 267 35.42 16.11 -8.85
C LEU A 267 35.68 14.61 -9.09
N PRO A 268 35.51 13.75 -8.07
CA PRO A 268 35.43 12.31 -8.26
C PRO A 268 34.34 11.93 -9.28
N PHE A 269 34.54 10.84 -10.00
CA PHE A 269 33.50 10.31 -10.89
C PHE A 269 32.25 9.95 -10.08
N GLN A 270 31.06 10.33 -10.58
CA GLN A 270 29.81 10.21 -9.81
C GLN A 270 29.59 8.79 -9.27
N MET A 271 29.88 7.73 -10.02
CA MET A 271 29.65 6.34 -9.58
C MET A 271 30.83 5.71 -8.85
N ASP A 272 31.92 6.47 -8.60
CA ASP A 272 33.07 5.96 -7.85
C ASP A 272 32.72 5.88 -6.36
N PRO A 273 32.69 4.67 -5.76
CA PRO A 273 32.40 4.52 -4.33
C PRO A 273 33.43 5.22 -3.45
N ALA A 274 34.70 5.32 -3.88
CA ALA A 274 35.76 5.95 -3.10
C ALA A 274 35.60 7.48 -2.99
N GLY A 275 34.94 8.10 -3.96
CA GLY A 275 34.66 9.54 -3.99
C GLY A 275 33.40 9.97 -3.25
N GLN A 276 32.55 9.04 -2.79
CA GLN A 276 31.23 9.41 -2.28
C GLN A 276 31.28 10.24 -0.99
N ASP A 277 32.25 10.01 -0.10
CA ASP A 277 32.36 10.79 1.14
C ASP A 277 32.70 12.27 0.85
N GLU A 278 33.55 12.51 -0.15
CA GLU A 278 33.89 13.86 -0.62
C GLU A 278 32.69 14.54 -1.28
N LEU A 279 32.02 13.85 -2.20
CA LEU A 279 30.84 14.37 -2.90
C LEU A 279 29.68 14.65 -1.93
N LYS A 280 29.42 13.76 -0.97
CA LYS A 280 28.40 13.98 0.06
C LYS A 280 28.69 15.20 0.91
N LYS A 281 29.94 15.40 1.31
CA LYS A 281 30.35 16.59 2.07
C LYS A 281 30.10 17.86 1.24
N LEU A 282 30.55 17.88 -0.01
CA LEU A 282 30.36 19.01 -0.91
C LEU A 282 28.87 19.34 -1.09
N PHE A 283 28.03 18.34 -1.37
CA PHE A 283 26.60 18.55 -1.55
C PHE A 283 25.93 19.01 -0.26
N THR A 284 26.32 18.44 0.89
CA THR A 284 25.82 18.87 2.21
C THR A 284 26.11 20.35 2.46
N ASP A 285 27.37 20.77 2.26
CA ASP A 285 27.78 22.16 2.46
C ASP A 285 27.03 23.11 1.51
N LYS A 286 26.82 22.67 0.26
CA LYS A 286 26.06 23.44 -0.73
C LYS A 286 24.59 23.55 -0.35
N PHE A 287 23.89 22.46 -0.07
CA PHE A 287 22.47 22.51 0.29
C PHE A 287 22.21 23.32 1.57
N ARG A 288 23.15 23.35 2.52
CA ARG A 288 23.07 24.20 3.72
C ARG A 288 23.18 25.71 3.48
N SER A 289 23.54 26.14 2.27
CA SER A 289 23.71 27.57 1.96
C SER A 289 22.41 28.32 1.63
N LYS A 290 21.31 27.60 1.38
CA LYS A 290 19.98 28.18 1.09
C LYS A 290 18.89 27.39 1.79
N THR A 291 17.70 27.96 1.87
CA THR A 291 16.50 27.28 2.39
C THR A 291 15.99 26.23 1.40
N ARG A 292 15.18 25.28 1.87
CA ARG A 292 14.52 24.29 0.99
C ARG A 292 13.74 24.93 -0.16
N ASP A 293 13.04 26.02 0.12
CA ASP A 293 12.15 26.64 -0.87
C ASP A 293 12.95 27.44 -1.92
N GLU A 294 14.05 28.12 -1.53
CA GLU A 294 15.00 28.70 -2.50
C GLU A 294 15.64 27.64 -3.43
N TRP A 295 16.00 26.47 -2.90
CA TRP A 295 16.46 25.36 -3.74
C TRP A 295 15.37 24.85 -4.67
N SER A 296 14.13 24.77 -4.18
CA SER A 296 13.00 24.34 -4.98
C SER A 296 12.77 25.29 -6.17
N GLU A 297 12.95 26.59 -5.99
CA GLU A 297 12.91 27.57 -7.09
C GLU A 297 14.07 27.38 -8.09
N ILE A 298 15.29 27.15 -7.61
CA ILE A 298 16.47 26.93 -8.46
C ILE A 298 16.30 25.70 -9.36
N PHE A 299 15.75 24.62 -8.81
CA PHE A 299 15.59 23.36 -9.55
C PHE A 299 14.24 23.25 -10.27
N ALA A 300 13.32 24.19 -10.08
CA ALA A 300 12.01 24.18 -10.74
C ALA A 300 12.16 24.17 -12.27
N GLY A 301 11.50 23.21 -12.92
CA GLY A 301 11.53 23.05 -14.38
C GLY A 301 12.84 22.49 -14.95
N THR A 302 13.74 22.00 -14.10
CA THR A 302 14.96 21.30 -14.53
C THR A 302 14.82 19.78 -14.40
N ASP A 303 15.63 19.04 -15.14
CA ASP A 303 15.74 17.57 -15.01
C ASP A 303 16.81 17.16 -13.98
N SER A 304 17.05 17.97 -12.94
CA SER A 304 18.09 17.70 -11.92
C SER A 304 17.72 16.57 -10.96
N CYS A 305 16.47 16.10 -10.98
CA CYS A 305 15.91 15.16 -10.01
C CYS A 305 16.07 15.62 -8.56
N VAL A 306 15.92 16.93 -8.30
CA VAL A 306 15.93 17.52 -6.97
C VAL A 306 14.54 18.02 -6.59
N THR A 307 14.00 17.56 -5.46
CA THR A 307 12.65 17.92 -4.99
C THR A 307 12.62 18.22 -3.50
N PRO A 308 11.70 19.09 -3.03
CA PRO A 308 11.54 19.33 -1.60
C PRO A 308 10.98 18.08 -0.89
N VAL A 309 11.52 17.77 0.29
CA VAL A 309 10.89 16.81 1.20
C VAL A 309 9.80 17.56 1.97
N LEU A 310 8.55 17.25 1.63
CA LEU A 310 7.37 17.87 2.23
C LEU A 310 6.88 17.09 3.44
N THR A 311 6.34 17.80 4.42
CA THR A 311 5.48 17.21 5.46
C THR A 311 4.12 16.79 4.87
N PHE A 312 3.33 16.01 5.63
CA PHE A 312 1.96 15.69 5.21
C PHE A 312 1.10 16.95 5.03
N GLU A 313 1.27 17.96 5.88
CA GLU A 313 0.54 19.23 5.80
C GLU A 313 0.90 19.98 4.50
N GLU A 314 2.20 20.17 4.23
CA GLU A 314 2.68 20.86 3.03
C GLU A 314 2.32 20.11 1.74
N ALA A 315 2.23 18.77 1.77
CA ALA A 315 1.82 17.98 0.62
C ALA A 315 0.39 18.27 0.18
N THR A 316 -0.49 18.73 1.08
CA THR A 316 -1.87 19.12 0.73
C THR A 316 -1.92 20.41 -0.11
N GLU A 317 -0.90 21.26 0.03
CA GLU A 317 -0.79 22.56 -0.66
C GLU A 317 0.03 22.46 -1.95
N ASN A 318 0.66 21.31 -2.23
CA ASN A 318 1.51 21.14 -3.40
C ASN A 318 0.73 21.23 -4.72
N GLU A 319 1.17 22.11 -5.62
CA GLU A 319 0.49 22.39 -6.90
C GLU A 319 0.32 21.15 -7.78
N HIS A 320 1.30 20.24 -7.83
CA HIS A 320 1.21 19.04 -8.64
C HIS A 320 0.22 18.03 -8.06
N ILE A 321 0.19 17.86 -6.74
CA ILE A 321 -0.79 17.02 -6.04
C ILE A 321 -2.21 17.56 -6.26
N ALA A 322 -2.39 18.89 -6.13
CA ALA A 322 -3.66 19.58 -6.35
C ALA A 322 -4.14 19.49 -7.80
N ALA A 323 -3.29 19.81 -8.78
CA ALA A 323 -3.62 19.72 -10.21
C ALA A 323 -4.01 18.30 -10.63
N ARG A 324 -3.44 17.30 -9.95
CA ARG A 324 -3.80 15.91 -10.16
C ARG A 324 -5.07 15.51 -9.41
N GLY A 325 -5.51 16.21 -8.37
CA GLY A 325 -6.59 15.75 -7.48
C GLY A 325 -6.23 14.43 -6.80
N SER A 326 -4.96 14.27 -6.42
CA SER A 326 -4.46 13.03 -5.80
C SER A 326 -4.88 12.88 -4.32
N LEU A 327 -5.26 13.99 -3.70
CA LEU A 327 -5.88 14.05 -2.38
C LEU A 327 -7.32 14.57 -2.52
N LEU A 328 -8.20 14.13 -1.64
CA LEU A 328 -9.58 14.57 -1.51
C LEU A 328 -9.93 14.79 -0.04
N GLU A 329 -10.98 15.57 0.20
CA GLU A 329 -11.56 15.77 1.52
C GLU A 329 -12.84 14.95 1.65
N LEU A 330 -12.93 14.14 2.71
CA LEU A 330 -14.12 13.34 3.02
C LEU A 330 -14.35 13.38 4.54
N GLU A 331 -15.53 13.85 4.97
CA GLU A 331 -15.84 14.12 6.38
C GLU A 331 -14.80 15.04 7.08
N ASN A 332 -14.25 16.03 6.37
CA ASN A 332 -13.16 16.92 6.84
C ASN A 332 -11.85 16.19 7.19
N VAL A 333 -11.59 15.06 6.53
CA VAL A 333 -10.34 14.33 6.64
C VAL A 333 -9.71 14.26 5.25
N THR A 334 -8.48 14.75 5.12
CA THR A 334 -7.66 14.59 3.92
C THR A 334 -7.35 13.12 3.70
N GLN A 335 -7.65 12.61 2.50
CA GLN A 335 -7.42 11.22 2.12
C GLN A 335 -6.90 11.15 0.70
N HIS A 336 -6.26 10.03 0.32
CA HIS A 336 -5.90 9.79 -1.07
C HIS A 336 -7.16 9.62 -1.94
N ALA A 337 -7.12 10.10 -3.17
CA ALA A 337 -8.11 9.78 -4.18
C ALA A 337 -7.86 8.37 -4.77
N PRO A 338 -8.91 7.69 -5.29
CA PRO A 338 -8.76 6.39 -5.94
C PRO A 338 -7.63 6.35 -6.98
N ALA A 339 -6.85 5.26 -6.95
CA ALA A 339 -5.74 5.01 -7.86
C ALA A 339 -5.69 3.53 -8.27
N PRO A 340 -5.21 3.19 -9.49
CA PRO A 340 -4.78 4.10 -10.57
C PRO A 340 -5.97 4.77 -11.29
N ARG A 341 -5.69 5.58 -12.32
CA ARG A 341 -6.73 6.28 -13.12
C ARG A 341 -7.11 5.48 -14.35
N PHE A 342 -8.39 5.52 -14.70
CA PHE A 342 -8.95 4.83 -15.86
C PHE A 342 -9.60 5.84 -16.81
N SER A 343 -9.26 5.78 -18.11
CA SER A 343 -9.72 6.75 -19.10
C SER A 343 -11.19 6.60 -19.51
N ARG A 344 -11.71 5.36 -19.53
CA ARG A 344 -13.10 5.05 -19.95
C ARG A 344 -14.06 4.84 -18.78
N THR A 345 -13.58 4.24 -17.69
CA THR A 345 -14.37 3.89 -16.51
C THR A 345 -13.73 4.49 -15.26
N PRO A 346 -13.68 5.82 -15.14
CA PRO A 346 -13.06 6.47 -13.99
C PRO A 346 -13.76 6.04 -12.69
N SER A 347 -12.99 5.89 -11.62
CA SER A 347 -13.54 5.70 -10.27
C SER A 347 -14.37 6.91 -9.87
N ALA A 348 -15.49 6.67 -9.17
CA ALA A 348 -16.25 7.73 -8.53
C ALA A 348 -15.51 8.29 -7.30
N VAL A 349 -15.94 9.46 -6.85
CA VAL A 349 -15.56 9.97 -5.52
C VAL A 349 -16.07 8.97 -4.47
N PRO A 350 -15.23 8.46 -3.56
CA PRO A 350 -15.64 7.51 -2.53
C PRO A 350 -16.74 8.07 -1.63
N THR A 351 -17.70 7.24 -1.24
CA THR A 351 -18.70 7.63 -0.23
C THR A 351 -18.09 7.54 1.18
N PRO A 352 -18.51 8.40 2.12
CA PRO A 352 -18.09 8.28 3.52
C PRO A 352 -18.31 6.88 4.11
N PRO A 353 -17.55 6.51 5.16
CA PRO A 353 -17.83 5.34 5.96
C PRO A 353 -19.26 5.37 6.51
N PRO A 354 -19.99 4.23 6.54
CA PRO A 354 -21.35 4.21 7.04
C PRO A 354 -21.40 4.51 8.55
N THR A 355 -22.43 5.24 8.96
CA THR A 355 -22.72 5.55 10.38
C THR A 355 -23.63 4.52 11.04
N GLU A 356 -24.27 3.66 10.25
CA GLU A 356 -25.25 2.67 10.69
C GLU A 356 -24.97 1.32 10.02
N SER A 357 -25.41 0.24 10.66
CA SER A 357 -25.33 -1.09 10.09
C SER A 357 -26.55 -1.36 9.20
N THR A 358 -26.33 -2.17 8.17
CA THR A 358 -27.37 -2.64 7.26
C THR A 358 -27.79 -4.05 7.69
N PRO A 359 -29.10 -4.37 7.78
CA PRO A 359 -29.56 -5.72 8.04
C PRO A 359 -29.03 -6.68 6.97
N ILE A 360 -28.41 -7.79 7.40
CA ILE A 360 -27.76 -8.76 6.49
C ILE A 360 -28.70 -9.26 5.38
N ASP A 361 -29.96 -9.51 5.71
CA ASP A 361 -30.96 -10.04 4.79
C ASP A 361 -31.39 -9.04 3.69
N SER A 362 -31.06 -7.75 3.86
CA SER A 362 -31.33 -6.71 2.85
C SER A 362 -30.20 -6.52 1.85
N VAL A 363 -29.02 -7.08 2.11
CA VAL A 363 -27.84 -6.94 1.26
C VAL A 363 -27.94 -7.88 0.07
N TRP A 364 -27.81 -7.33 -1.14
CA TRP A 364 -27.96 -8.07 -2.41
C TRP A 364 -29.27 -8.86 -2.48
N ALA A 365 -30.35 -8.28 -1.95
CA ALA A 365 -31.70 -8.76 -2.14
C ALA A 365 -32.20 -8.30 -3.52
N ASP A 366 -31.81 -9.05 -4.55
CA ASP A 366 -32.35 -8.92 -5.91
C ASP A 366 -33.67 -9.69 -6.06
#